data_AF-A0A836J7D0-F1
#
_entry.id   AF-A0A836J7D0-F1
#
_cell.length_a   1.000
_cell.length_b   1.000
_cell.length_c   1.000
_cell.angle_alpha   90.00
_cell.angle_beta   90.00
_cell.angle_gamma   90.00
#
_symmetry.space_group_name_H-M   'P 1'
#
loop_
_entity.id
_entity.type
_entity.pdbx_description
1 polymer ?
#
loop_
_entity_poly.entity_id
_entity_poly.type
_entity_poly.pdbx_seq_one_letter_code
_entity_poly.pdbx_strand_id
1 'polypeptide(L)'
;MEKNEFRAVIKHLYMKGLTPKEIKVELDNVHSTSSPAFATIYNWVNEFKRGRTSTCDAPRSGRPIEAATPEIIDKIHDIILVDRRVKVRELVEATGISHGTVISILHEQLGMKKLSAGWMPR
;
A
#
# COMPACT_ATOMS: atom_id res chain seq x y z
N MET A 1 14.83 6.27 -16.41
CA MET A 1 14.58 4.86 -16.06
C MET A 1 13.75 4.85 -14.78
N GLU A 2 12.61 4.18 -14.79
CA GLU A 2 11.75 4.04 -13.63
C GLU A 2 12.39 3.12 -12.57
N LYS A 3 11.95 3.23 -11.31
CA LYS A 3 12.48 2.41 -10.21
C LYS A 3 12.38 0.90 -10.48
N ASN A 4 11.31 0.46 -11.14
CA ASN A 4 11.11 -0.95 -11.47
C ASN A 4 12.07 -1.44 -12.56
N GLU A 5 12.43 -0.59 -13.52
CA GLU A 5 13.38 -0.90 -14.58
C GLU A 5 14.78 -1.12 -14.00
N PHE A 6 15.24 -0.27 -13.08
CA PHE A 6 16.51 -0.48 -12.38
C PHE A 6 16.56 -1.82 -11.64
N ARG A 7 15.46 -2.24 -11.02
CA ARG A 7 15.37 -3.53 -10.32
C ARG A 7 15.46 -4.70 -11.30
N ALA A 8 14.87 -4.58 -12.48
CA ALA A 8 14.99 -5.57 -13.53
C ALA A 8 16.43 -5.69 -14.04
N VAL A 9 17.13 -4.57 -14.22
CA VAL A 9 18.55 -4.55 -14.60
C VAL A 9 19.40 -5.18 -13.50
N ILE A 10 19.20 -4.82 -12.23
CA ILE A 10 19.93 -5.42 -11.09
C ILE A 10 19.69 -6.93 -11.05
N LYS A 11 18.46 -7.39 -11.28
CA LYS A 11 18.12 -8.82 -11.33
C LYS A 11 18.90 -9.53 -12.45
N HIS A 12 18.91 -8.95 -13.65
CA HIS A 12 19.64 -9.50 -14.80
C HIS A 12 21.15 -9.60 -14.53
N LEU A 13 21.76 -8.54 -13.98
CA LEU A 13 23.18 -8.53 -13.66
C LEU A 13 23.53 -9.49 -12.52
N TYR A 14 22.65 -9.63 -11.53
CA TYR A 14 22.78 -10.66 -10.50
C TYR A 14 22.76 -12.09 -11.10
N MET A 15 21.85 -12.37 -12.04
CA MET A 15 21.78 -13.67 -12.72
C MET A 15 23.02 -13.94 -13.59
N LYS A 16 23.69 -12.90 -14.08
CA LYS A 16 25.01 -13.01 -14.74
C LYS A 16 26.17 -13.29 -13.78
N GLY A 17 25.92 -13.32 -12.47
CA GLY A 17 26.94 -13.62 -11.45
C GLY A 17 27.74 -12.42 -10.96
N LEU A 18 27.33 -11.19 -11.31
CA LEU A 18 28.02 -9.97 -10.87
C LEU A 18 27.79 -9.69 -9.38
N THR A 19 28.82 -9.18 -8.72
CA THR A 19 28.75 -8.71 -7.34
C THR A 19 28.05 -7.36 -7.25
N PRO A 20 27.47 -6.98 -6.09
CA PRO A 20 26.81 -5.67 -5.93
C PRO A 20 27.71 -4.48 -6.27
N LYS A 21 29.03 -4.60 -6.08
CA LYS A 21 30.01 -3.55 -6.40
C LYS A 21 30.16 -3.36 -7.91
N GLU A 22 30.30 -4.45 -8.65
CA GLU A 22 30.38 -4.42 -10.11
C GLU A 22 29.07 -3.90 -10.72
N ILE A 23 27.92 -4.32 -10.18
CA ILE A 23 26.61 -3.81 -10.58
C ILE A 23 26.51 -2.29 -10.39
N LYS A 24 27.05 -1.74 -9.30
CA LYS A 24 27.06 -0.28 -9.07
C LYS A 24 27.90 0.45 -10.12
N VAL A 25 29.09 -0.08 -10.42
CA VAL A 25 29.98 0.51 -11.45
C VAL A 25 29.29 0.48 -12.82
N GLU A 26 28.66 -0.63 -13.19
CA GLU A 26 27.97 -0.76 -14.47
C GLU A 26 26.77 0.19 -14.57
N LEU A 27 25.97 0.31 -13.51
CA LEU A 27 24.86 1.27 -13.45
C LEU A 27 25.34 2.73 -13.45
N ASP A 28 26.47 3.05 -12.82
CA ASP A 28 27.04 4.40 -12.83
C ASP A 28 27.61 4.79 -14.19
N ASN A 29 28.20 3.83 -14.90
CA ASN A 29 28.72 4.04 -16.25
C ASN A 29 27.59 4.36 -17.25
N VAL A 30 26.42 3.72 -17.10
CA VAL A 30 25.30 3.91 -18.03
C VAL A 30 24.39 5.07 -17.60
N HIS A 31 24.13 5.22 -16.29
CA HIS A 31 23.09 6.12 -15.79
C HIS A 31 23.59 7.22 -14.85
N SER A 32 24.88 7.22 -14.47
CA SER A 32 25.57 8.23 -13.65
C SER A 32 24.72 8.91 -12.58
N THR A 33 24.06 10.05 -12.89
CA THR A 33 23.23 10.82 -11.95
C THR A 33 21.91 10.16 -11.56
N SER A 34 21.37 9.28 -12.40
CA SER A 34 20.12 8.55 -12.15
C SER A 34 20.34 7.17 -11.52
N SER A 35 21.60 6.79 -11.28
CA SER A 35 21.95 5.47 -10.77
C SER A 35 21.44 5.26 -9.33
N PRO A 36 20.88 4.08 -9.01
CA PRO A 36 20.46 3.75 -7.65
C PRO A 36 21.62 3.84 -6.67
N ALA A 37 21.33 4.28 -5.45
CA ALA A 37 22.29 4.21 -4.35
C ALA A 37 22.78 2.77 -4.14
N PHE A 38 24.04 2.61 -3.72
CA PHE A 38 24.64 1.30 -3.48
C PHE A 38 23.82 0.44 -2.50
N ALA A 39 23.26 1.05 -1.44
CA ALA A 39 22.39 0.37 -0.50
C ALA A 39 21.15 -0.26 -1.16
N THR A 40 20.56 0.42 -2.14
CA THR A 40 19.41 -0.09 -2.91
C THR A 40 19.82 -1.33 -3.71
N ILE A 41 20.96 -1.27 -4.40
CA ILE A 41 21.48 -2.41 -5.17
C ILE A 41 21.76 -3.60 -4.25
N TYR A 42 22.46 -3.36 -3.14
CA TYR A 42 22.79 -4.38 -2.15
C TYR A 42 21.54 -5.08 -1.60
N ASN A 43 20.52 -4.31 -1.23
CA ASN A 43 19.25 -4.85 -0.74
C ASN A 43 18.55 -5.70 -1.79
N TRP A 44 18.46 -5.23 -3.05
CA TRP A 44 17.83 -6.01 -4.13
C TRP A 44 18.59 -7.29 -4.45
N VAL A 45 19.92 -7.25 -4.50
CA VAL A 45 20.73 -8.47 -4.69
C VAL A 45 20.49 -9.47 -3.55
N ASN A 46 20.37 -9.02 -2.30
CA ASN A 46 20.05 -9.90 -1.18
C ASN A 46 18.63 -10.47 -1.23
N GLU A 47 17.66 -9.69 -1.68
CA GLU A 47 16.30 -10.18 -1.91
C GLU A 47 16.26 -11.25 -3.01
N PHE A 48 17.03 -11.08 -4.09
CA PHE A 48 17.16 -12.10 -5.13
C PHE A 48 17.88 -13.36 -4.62
N LYS A 49 18.93 -13.22 -3.79
CA LYS A 49 19.56 -14.34 -3.09
C LYS A 49 18.60 -15.11 -2.18
N ARG A 50 17.62 -14.41 -1.59
CA ARG A 50 16.54 -15.01 -0.77
C ARG A 50 15.44 -15.68 -1.61
N GLY A 51 15.56 -15.69 -2.93
CA GLY A 51 14.62 -16.35 -3.84
C GLY A 51 13.46 -15.47 -4.32
N ARG A 52 13.49 -14.16 -4.06
CA ARG A 52 12.48 -13.24 -4.61
C ARG A 52 12.63 -13.17 -6.14
N THR A 53 11.53 -13.32 -6.88
CA THR A 53 11.54 -13.23 -8.35
C THR A 53 10.87 -11.95 -8.87
N SER A 54 9.97 -11.35 -8.10
CA SER A 54 9.27 -10.12 -8.48
C SER A 54 10.12 -8.87 -8.25
N THR A 55 10.16 -7.99 -9.25
CA THR A 55 10.78 -6.66 -9.20
C THR A 55 9.81 -5.58 -8.72
N CYS A 56 8.50 -5.90 -8.64
CA CYS A 56 7.48 -4.98 -8.17
C CYS A 56 7.54 -4.82 -6.64
N ASP A 57 7.09 -3.65 -6.17
CA ASP A 57 6.81 -3.44 -4.75
C ASP A 57 5.74 -4.45 -4.31
N ALA A 58 5.96 -5.08 -3.16
CA ALA A 58 4.90 -5.82 -2.49
C ALA A 58 3.81 -4.83 -2.04
N PRO A 59 2.54 -5.26 -1.91
CA PRO A 59 1.52 -4.42 -1.30
C PRO A 59 2.06 -3.94 0.06
N ARG A 60 2.13 -2.61 0.22
CA ARG A 60 2.59 -2.04 1.48
C ARG A 60 1.50 -2.29 2.49
N SER A 61 1.86 -2.95 3.60
CA SER A 61 1.03 -2.92 4.78
C SER A 61 0.91 -1.46 5.22
N GLY A 62 -0.26 -0.86 4.98
CA GLY A 62 -0.61 0.41 5.62
C GLY A 62 -0.74 0.21 7.13
N ARG A 63 -0.98 1.30 7.87
CA ARG A 63 -1.37 1.19 9.27
C ARG A 63 -2.67 0.36 9.33
N PRO A 64 -2.69 -0.79 10.05
CA PRO A 64 -3.94 -1.50 10.28
C PRO A 64 -4.89 -0.56 11.03
N ILE A 65 -6.14 -0.50 10.58
CA ILE A 65 -7.18 0.15 11.36
C ILE A 65 -7.56 -0.84 12.47
N GLU A 66 -6.76 -0.87 13.54
CA GLU A 66 -6.95 -1.77 14.69
C GLU A 66 -8.35 -1.62 15.33
N ALA A 67 -9.00 -0.47 15.12
CA ALA A 67 -10.33 -0.18 15.64
C ALA A 67 -11.51 -0.65 14.75
N ALA A 68 -11.25 -1.25 13.58
CA ALA A 68 -12.31 -1.76 12.69
C ALA A 68 -12.51 -3.26 12.91
N THR A 69 -13.01 -3.64 14.09
CA THR A 69 -13.41 -5.04 14.32
C THR A 69 -14.66 -5.36 13.50
N PRO A 70 -14.90 -6.64 13.13
CA PRO A 70 -16.08 -7.03 12.35
C PRO A 70 -17.40 -6.54 12.98
N GLU A 71 -17.50 -6.60 14.32
CA GLU A 71 -18.70 -6.19 15.05
C GLU A 71 -18.99 -4.69 14.89
N ILE A 72 -17.94 -3.89 14.83
CA ILE A 72 -18.03 -2.44 14.60
C ILE A 72 -18.50 -2.15 13.17
N ILE A 73 -17.97 -2.89 12.19
CA ILE A 73 -18.32 -2.73 10.78
C ILE A 73 -19.80 -3.06 10.58
N ASP A 74 -20.26 -4.17 11.16
CA ASP A 74 -21.66 -4.60 11.12
C ASP A 74 -22.57 -3.56 11.80
N LYS A 75 -22.18 -3.04 12.97
CA LYS A 75 -22.94 -1.98 13.66
C LYS A 75 -23.08 -0.71 12.81
N ILE A 76 -22.02 -0.28 12.12
CA ILE A 76 -22.07 0.88 11.22
C ILE A 76 -22.99 0.60 10.02
N HIS A 77 -22.90 -0.62 9.47
CA HIS A 77 -23.73 -1.05 8.36
C HIS A 77 -25.22 -1.04 8.73
N ASP A 78 -25.58 -1.58 9.89
CA ASP A 78 -26.96 -1.60 10.40
C ASP A 78 -27.52 -0.20 10.60
N ILE A 79 -26.73 0.74 11.15
CA ILE A 79 -27.17 2.13 11.32
C ILE A 79 -27.48 2.78 9.97
N ILE A 80 -26.68 2.50 8.93
CA ILE A 80 -26.90 3.05 7.58
C ILE A 80 -28.10 2.41 6.89
N LEU A 81 -28.35 1.12 7.14
CA LEU A 81 -29.55 0.45 6.63
C LEU A 81 -30.82 1.05 7.22
N VAL A 82 -30.79 1.44 8.50
CA VAL A 82 -31.92 2.09 9.19
C VAL A 82 -32.09 3.54 8.71
N ASP A 83 -31.02 4.35 8.71
CA ASP A 83 -31.04 5.71 8.17
C ASP A 83 -29.87 5.97 7.23
N ARG A 84 -30.21 6.01 5.95
CA ARG A 84 -29.25 6.29 4.88
C ARG A 84 -28.67 7.71 4.94
N ARG A 85 -29.29 8.65 5.65
CA ARG A 85 -28.86 10.06 5.75
C ARG A 85 -28.02 10.37 6.99
N VAL A 86 -27.64 9.34 7.76
CA VAL A 86 -26.82 9.46 8.98
C VAL A 86 -25.52 10.23 8.74
N LYS A 87 -25.16 11.10 9.69
CA LYS A 87 -23.91 11.87 9.65
C LYS A 87 -22.76 11.04 10.25
N VAL A 88 -21.55 11.27 9.77
CA VAL A 88 -20.35 10.60 10.31
C VAL A 88 -20.17 10.89 11.81
N ARG A 89 -20.55 12.10 12.28
CA ARG A 89 -20.52 12.43 13.71
C ARG A 89 -21.44 11.52 14.55
N GLU A 90 -22.64 11.21 14.06
CA GLU A 90 -23.59 10.33 14.76
C GLU A 90 -23.04 8.90 14.82
N LEU A 91 -22.39 8.44 13.75
CA LEU A 91 -21.70 7.15 13.74
C LEU A 91 -20.53 7.10 14.72
N VAL A 92 -19.74 8.18 14.82
CA VAL A 92 -18.66 8.33 15.81
C VAL A 92 -19.21 8.23 17.23
N GLU A 93 -20.29 8.94 17.54
CA GLU A 93 -20.92 8.91 18.86
C GLU A 93 -21.52 7.53 19.17
N ALA A 94 -22.10 6.84 18.19
CA ALA A 94 -22.70 5.51 18.37
C ALA A 94 -21.66 4.38 18.52
N THR A 95 -20.47 4.54 17.94
CA THR A 95 -19.45 3.48 17.91
C THR A 95 -18.26 3.75 18.83
N GLY A 96 -18.06 5.00 19.27
CA GLY A 96 -16.91 5.41 20.09
C GLY A 96 -15.58 5.47 19.31
N ILE A 97 -15.65 5.50 17.98
CA ILE A 97 -14.49 5.37 17.10
C ILE A 97 -14.08 6.73 16.54
N SER A 98 -12.80 6.87 16.18
CA SER A 98 -12.31 8.09 15.55
C SER A 98 -13.02 8.38 14.22
N HIS A 99 -13.26 9.67 13.95
CA HIS A 99 -13.91 10.12 12.71
C HIS A 99 -13.21 9.61 11.44
N GLY A 100 -11.86 9.57 11.45
CA GLY A 100 -11.08 9.08 10.31
C GLY A 100 -11.32 7.59 10.05
N THR A 101 -11.36 6.79 11.11
CA THR A 101 -11.64 5.35 11.02
C THR A 101 -13.04 5.07 10.48
N VAL A 102 -14.06 5.81 10.93
CA VAL A 102 -15.43 5.65 10.40
C VAL A 102 -15.47 5.91 8.89
N ILE A 103 -14.80 6.96 8.40
CA ILE A 103 -14.72 7.24 6.97
C ILE A 103 -14.04 6.09 6.21
N SER A 104 -12.92 5.58 6.71
CA SER A 104 -12.23 4.44 6.09
C SER A 104 -13.12 3.19 6.07
N ILE A 105 -13.84 2.88 7.14
CA ILE A 105 -14.80 1.75 7.16
C ILE A 105 -15.87 1.95 6.08
N LEU A 106 -16.46 3.15 6.00
CA LEU A 106 -17.50 3.45 5.02
C LEU A 106 -16.99 3.27 3.58
N HIS A 107 -15.80 3.79 3.27
CA HIS A 107 -15.31 3.80 1.89
C HIS A 107 -14.60 2.51 1.47
N GLU A 108 -13.81 1.91 2.36
CA GLU A 108 -12.91 0.79 2.05
C GLU A 108 -13.54 -0.57 2.38
N GLN A 109 -14.29 -0.67 3.48
CA GLN A 109 -14.90 -1.93 3.92
C GLN A 109 -16.33 -2.10 3.41
N LEU A 110 -17.17 -1.08 3.58
CA LEU A 110 -18.57 -1.10 3.15
C LEU A 110 -18.79 -0.62 1.71
N GLY A 111 -17.77 -0.04 1.08
CA GLY A 111 -17.85 0.46 -0.29
C GLY A 111 -18.92 1.54 -0.48
N MET A 112 -19.31 2.26 0.57
CA MET A 112 -20.34 3.29 0.56
C MET A 112 -19.77 4.62 0.05
N LYS A 113 -20.59 5.37 -0.69
CA LYS A 113 -20.32 6.74 -1.12
C LYS A 113 -21.48 7.63 -0.71
N LYS A 114 -21.17 8.80 -0.18
CA LYS A 114 -22.19 9.82 0.09
C LYS A 114 -22.62 10.47 -1.23
N LEU A 115 -23.86 10.25 -1.63
CA LEU A 115 -24.51 10.87 -2.78
C LEU A 115 -25.64 11.76 -2.29
N SER A 116 -25.52 13.06 -2.56
CA SER A 116 -26.42 14.10 -2.04
C SER A 116 -26.53 14.01 -0.51
N ALA A 117 -27.71 13.62 0.00
CA ALA A 117 -27.98 13.50 1.43
C ALA A 117 -27.80 12.08 1.99
N GLY A 118 -27.53 11.05 1.17
CA GLY A 118 -27.54 9.65 1.61
C GLY A 118 -26.30 8.84 1.24
N TRP A 119 -26.03 7.77 2.00
CA TRP A 119 -24.99 6.77 1.72
C TRP A 119 -25.50 5.72 0.72
N MET A 120 -24.76 5.47 -0.35
CA MET A 120 -25.12 4.46 -1.36
C MET A 120 -23.93 3.54 -1.61
N PRO A 121 -24.16 2.22 -1.82
CA PRO A 121 -23.12 1.32 -2.31
C PRO A 121 -22.54 1.86 -3.62
N ARG A 122 -21.22 1.73 -3.78
CA ARG A 122 -20.53 2.02 -5.04
C ARG A 122 -20.94 1.09 -6.16
#